data_AF-A0A5C8Z938-F1
#
_entry.id   AF-A0A5C8Z938-F1
#
_cell.length_a   1.000
_cell.length_b   1.000
_cell.length_c   1.000
_cell.angle_alpha   90.00
_cell.angle_beta   90.00
_cell.angle_gamma   90.00
#
_symmetry.space_group_name_H-M   'P 1'
#
loop_
_entity.id
_entity.type
_entity.pdbx_description
1 polymer ?
#
loop_
_entity_poly.entity_id
_entity_poly.type
_entity_poly.pdbx_seq_one_letter_code
_entity_poly.pdbx_strand_id
1 'polypeptide(L)'
;MQVHIQKCQNCSSTNLRNIIARDDAQRVFVQCQDCGHFVARYVLAPGGYFHEGRDYESFLRTRMLDRGYSSGRDLKSLYKEVSESAKEGFEETLKRTKEKYGDELP
;
A
#
# COMPACT_ATOMS: atom_id res chain seq x y z
N MET A 1 8.67 -2.59 14.22
CA MET A 1 8.64 -2.16 12.80
C MET A 1 9.73 -1.12 12.58
N GLN A 2 10.55 -1.24 11.53
CA GLN A 2 11.47 -0.17 11.12
C GLN A 2 10.78 0.69 10.06
N VAL A 3 10.76 2.01 10.24
CA VAL A 3 10.14 2.96 9.30
C VAL A 3 11.19 3.81 8.61
N HIS A 4 11.04 4.02 7.30
CA HIS A 4 11.93 4.83 6.48
C HIS A 4 11.13 5.66 5.49
N ILE A 5 11.43 6.95 5.39
CA ILE A 5 10.89 7.82 4.34
C ILE A 5 11.78 7.68 3.10
N GLN A 6 11.20 7.20 2.01
CA GLN A 6 11.89 7.05 0.74
C GLN A 6 12.15 8.42 0.11
N LYS A 7 13.34 8.59 -0.47
CA LYS A 7 13.74 9.77 -1.23
C LYS A 7 14.12 9.39 -2.65
N CYS A 8 13.99 10.32 -3.57
CA CYS A 8 14.53 10.17 -4.92
C CYS A 8 16.06 10.12 -4.86
N GLN A 9 16.68 9.07 -5.40
CA GLN A 9 18.15 8.96 -5.40
C GLN A 9 18.84 9.89 -6.41
N ASN A 10 18.06 10.56 -7.27
CA ASN A 10 18.56 11.49 -8.28
C ASN A 10 18.54 12.95 -7.80
N CYS A 11 17.47 13.39 -7.12
CA CYS A 11 17.32 14.79 -6.68
C CYS A 11 17.04 14.96 -5.18
N SER A 12 17.06 13.89 -4.39
CA SER A 12 16.79 13.86 -2.94
C SER A 12 15.38 14.28 -2.50
N SER A 13 14.48 14.58 -3.45
CA SER A 13 13.07 14.92 -3.16
C SER A 13 12.30 13.78 -2.49
N THR A 14 11.39 14.14 -1.58
CA THR A 14 10.37 13.29 -0.94
C THR A 14 9.04 13.31 -1.70
N ASN A 15 8.88 14.17 -2.72
CA ASN A 15 7.69 14.26 -3.54
C ASN A 15 7.63 13.08 -4.55
N LEU A 16 7.04 11.98 -4.10
CA LEU A 16 6.93 10.73 -4.84
C LEU A 16 5.47 10.42 -5.20
N ARG A 17 5.24 9.74 -6.32
CA ARG A 17 3.94 9.17 -6.69
C ARG A 17 4.03 7.69 -6.98
N ASN A 18 2.99 6.97 -6.57
CA ASN A 18 2.81 5.55 -6.85
C ASN A 18 1.99 5.36 -8.12
N ILE A 19 2.49 4.54 -9.05
CA ILE A 19 1.81 4.12 -10.28
C ILE A 19 1.54 2.63 -10.16
N ILE A 20 0.27 2.25 -10.11
CA ILE A 20 -0.16 0.86 -9.94
C ILE A 20 -0.35 0.22 -11.32
N ALA A 21 0.42 -0.83 -11.61
CA ALA A 21 0.28 -1.64 -12.81
C ALA A 21 -0.30 -3.02 -12.45
N ARG A 22 -1.30 -3.46 -13.23
CA ARG A 22 -2.00 -4.73 -13.02
C ARG A 22 -1.90 -5.57 -14.30
N ASP A 23 -1.10 -6.63 -14.24
CA ASP A 23 -1.05 -7.69 -15.24
C ASP A 23 -1.30 -9.03 -14.52
N ASP A 24 -0.41 -10.02 -14.69
CA ASP A 24 -0.38 -11.27 -13.93
C ASP A 24 0.02 -11.09 -12.45
N ALA A 25 0.59 -9.93 -12.10
CA ALA A 25 0.91 -9.55 -10.73
C ALA A 25 0.54 -8.08 -10.48
N GLN A 26 0.35 -7.72 -9.21
CA GLN A 26 0.18 -6.31 -8.84
C GLN A 26 1.55 -5.69 -8.54
N ARG A 27 1.90 -4.65 -9.30
CA ARG A 27 3.16 -3.93 -9.12
C ARG A 27 2.91 -2.45 -8.84
N VAL A 28 3.74 -1.87 -7.98
CA VAL A 28 3.75 -0.43 -7.71
C VAL A 28 5.09 0.13 -8.17
N PHE A 29 5.05 1.01 -9.17
CA PHE A 29 6.21 1.80 -9.59
C PHE A 29 6.18 3.14 -8.88
N VAL A 30 7.28 3.52 -8.26
CA VAL A 30 7.44 4.82 -7.60
C VAL A 30 8.20 5.74 -8.53
N GLN A 31 7.63 6.91 -8.80
CA GLN A 31 8.25 7.96 -9.61
C GLN A 31 8.41 9.22 -8.76
N CYS A 32 9.54 9.91 -8.90
CA CYS A 32 9.71 11.25 -8.35
C CYS A 32 8.90 12.26 -9.17
N GLN A 33 8.09 13.08 -8.51
CA GLN A 33 7.29 14.10 -9.19
C GLN A 33 8.13 15.32 -9.59
N ASP A 34 9.22 15.60 -8.88
CA ASP A 34 10.03 16.79 -9.16
C ASP A 34 10.98 16.61 -10.34
N CYS A 35 11.58 15.42 -10.52
CA CYS A 35 12.52 15.15 -11.62
C CYS A 35 12.10 14.02 -12.58
N GLY A 36 10.95 13.40 -12.36
CA GLY A 36 10.43 12.32 -13.22
C GLY A 36 11.16 10.98 -13.12
N HIS A 37 12.21 10.88 -12.30
CA HIS A 37 13.05 9.69 -12.21
C HIS A 37 12.31 8.49 -11.61
N PHE A 38 12.66 7.28 -12.08
CA PHE A 38 12.17 6.02 -11.54
C PHE A 38 12.88 5.71 -10.21
N VAL A 39 12.12 5.56 -9.12
CA VAL A 39 12.68 5.46 -7.76
C VAL A 39 12.68 4.03 -7.25
N ALA A 40 11.59 3.29 -7.42
CA ALA A 40 11.49 1.91 -6.94
C ALA A 40 10.36 1.14 -7.62
N ARG A 41 10.45 -0.20 -7.56
CA ARG A 41 9.35 -1.10 -7.92
C ARG A 41 9.09 -2.07 -6.77
N TYR A 42 7.86 -2.11 -6.32
CA TYR A 42 7.35 -3.12 -5.39
C TYR A 42 6.49 -4.14 -6.14
N VAL A 43 6.61 -5.40 -5.76
CA VAL A 43 5.68 -6.46 -6.16
C VAL A 43 4.83 -6.77 -4.94
N LEU A 44 3.52 -6.60 -5.06
CA LEU A 44 2.60 -6.86 -3.95
C LEU A 44 2.36 -8.36 -3.85
N ALA A 45 2.40 -8.89 -2.63
CA ALA A 45 1.97 -10.25 -2.37
C ALA A 45 0.48 -10.40 -2.71
N PRO A 46 0.01 -11.62 -3.04
CA PRO A 46 -1.42 -11.91 -3.20
C PRO A 46 -2.24 -11.34 -2.05
N GLY A 47 -3.27 -10.57 -2.37
CA GLY A 47 -4.10 -9.91 -1.38
C GLY A 47 -3.48 -8.75 -0.59
N GLY A 48 -2.25 -8.35 -0.89
CA GLY A 48 -1.53 -7.27 -0.19
C GLY A 48 -2.00 -5.87 -0.57
N TYR A 49 -2.85 -5.74 -1.59
CA TYR A 49 -3.45 -4.46 -1.96
C TYR A 49 -4.79 -4.24 -1.24
N PHE A 50 -4.84 -3.19 -0.44
CA PHE A 50 -6.07 -2.65 0.15
C PHE A 50 -6.27 -1.21 -0.34
N HIS A 51 -7.52 -0.86 -0.65
CA HIS A 51 -7.89 0.49 -1.07
C HIS A 51 -8.95 1.01 -0.10
N GLU A 52 -8.57 1.99 0.72
CA GLU A 52 -9.48 2.66 1.64
C GLU A 52 -10.63 3.34 0.87
N GLY A 53 -11.85 3.28 1.41
CA GLY A 53 -13.04 3.83 0.78
C GLY A 53 -13.66 2.97 -0.33
N ARG A 54 -13.06 1.83 -0.69
CA ARG A 54 -13.74 0.81 -1.51
C ARG A 54 -14.59 -0.10 -0.65
N ASP A 55 -15.77 -0.43 -1.16
CA ASP A 55 -16.72 -1.32 -0.50
C ASP A 55 -16.34 -2.80 -0.62
N TYR A 56 -17.06 -3.64 0.12
CA TYR A 56 -16.90 -5.08 0.13
C TYR A 56 -16.99 -5.70 -1.29
N GLU A 57 -17.88 -5.20 -2.14
CA GLU A 57 -18.04 -5.66 -3.53
C GLU A 57 -16.78 -5.41 -4.37
N SER A 58 -16.12 -4.27 -4.13
CA SER A 58 -14.85 -3.95 -4.79
C SER A 58 -13.68 -4.78 -4.27
N PHE A 59 -13.70 -5.16 -2.99
CA PHE A 59 -12.75 -6.11 -2.41
C PHE A 59 -12.91 -7.51 -3.00
N LEU A 60 -14.14 -8.01 -3.12
CA LEU A 60 -14.44 -9.31 -3.71
C LEU A 60 -13.93 -9.42 -5.16
N ARG A 61 -14.14 -8.37 -5.98
CA ARG A 61 -13.63 -8.33 -7.36
C ARG A 61 -12.10 -8.44 -7.43
N THR A 62 -11.39 -7.93 -6.42
CA THR A 62 -9.92 -8.00 -6.36
C THR A 62 -9.45 -9.38 -5.91
N ARG A 63 -10.17 -10.02 -4.99
CA ARG A 63 -9.85 -11.35 -4.45
C ARG A 63 -10.23 -12.50 -5.38
N MET A 64 -11.32 -12.39 -6.14
CA MET A 64 -11.68 -13.41 -7.13
C MET A 64 -10.66 -13.57 -8.26
N LEU A 65 -9.76 -12.59 -8.43
CA LEU A 65 -8.62 -12.66 -9.36
C LEU A 65 -7.44 -13.46 -8.76
N ASP A 66 -7.29 -13.47 -7.44
CA ASP A 66 -6.30 -14.26 -6.69
C ASP A 66 -6.91 -15.64 -6.39
N ARG A 67 -6.61 -16.63 -7.24
CA ARG A 67 -7.24 -17.96 -7.22
C ARG A 67 -7.05 -18.70 -5.88
N GLY A 68 -8.04 -18.61 -5.00
CA GLY A 68 -8.14 -19.41 -3.77
C GLY A 68 -9.55 -19.29 -3.18
N TYR A 69 -10.32 -20.38 -3.19
CA TYR A 69 -11.69 -20.40 -2.70
C TYR A 69 -11.71 -20.36 -1.16
N SER A 70 -12.15 -19.24 -0.57
CA SER A 70 -12.62 -19.15 0.81
C SER A 70 -14.15 -19.08 0.80
N SER A 71 -14.83 -19.65 1.81
CA SER A 71 -16.30 -19.61 1.85
C SER A 71 -16.80 -18.16 1.97
N GLY A 72 -18.01 -17.85 1.47
CA GLY A 72 -18.52 -16.47 1.46
C GLY A 72 -18.66 -15.80 2.84
N ARG A 73 -18.81 -16.59 3.92
CA ARG A 73 -18.77 -16.07 5.31
C ARG A 73 -17.35 -15.67 5.70
N ASP A 74 -16.35 -16.44 5.29
CA ASP A 74 -14.94 -16.16 5.56
C ASP A 74 -14.48 -14.88 4.85
N LEU A 75 -15.02 -14.60 3.66
CA LEU A 75 -14.65 -13.40 2.89
C LEU A 75 -15.10 -12.09 3.57
N LYS A 76 -16.27 -12.07 4.22
CA LYS A 76 -16.76 -10.88 4.93
C LYS A 76 -15.96 -10.62 6.20
N SER A 77 -15.64 -11.66 6.96
CA SER A 77 -14.75 -11.57 8.11
C SER A 77 -13.35 -11.12 7.68
N LEU A 78 -12.80 -11.73 6.62
CA LEU A 78 -11.51 -11.36 6.05
C LEU A 78 -11.48 -9.90 5.59
N TYR A 79 -12.53 -9.41 4.93
CA TYR A 79 -12.62 -8.00 4.55
C TYR A 79 -12.53 -7.08 5.77
N LYS A 80 -13.30 -7.40 6.82
CA LYS A 80 -13.29 -6.62 8.06
C LYS A 80 -11.91 -6.64 8.70
N GLU A 81 -11.30 -7.81 8.83
CA GLU A 81 -9.94 -8.00 9.36
C GLU A 81 -8.89 -7.20 8.56
N VAL A 82 -8.93 -7.26 7.23
CA VAL A 82 -8.02 -6.50 6.36
C VAL A 82 -8.24 -4.99 6.52
N SER A 83 -9.49 -4.54 6.59
CA SER A 83 -9.81 -3.12 6.76
C SER A 83 -9.35 -2.58 8.10
N GLU A 84 -9.58 -3.33 9.19
CA GLU A 84 -9.16 -2.97 10.54
C GLU A 84 -7.63 -2.98 10.64
N SER A 85 -6.98 -4.05 10.17
CA SER A 85 -5.52 -4.17 10.15
C SER A 85 -4.85 -3.09 9.32
N ALA A 86 -5.41 -2.70 8.17
CA ALA A 86 -4.87 -1.63 7.35
C ALA A 86 -4.92 -0.28 8.07
N LYS A 87 -6.03 0.01 8.77
CA LYS A 87 -6.18 1.24 9.54
C LYS A 87 -5.23 1.30 10.73
N GLU A 88 -5.19 0.25 11.54
CA GLU A 88 -4.28 0.14 12.69
C GLU A 88 -2.81 0.22 12.26
N GLY A 89 -2.46 -0.48 11.17
CA GLY A 89 -1.12 -0.45 10.60
C GLY A 89 -0.71 0.94 10.11
N PHE A 90 -1.65 1.69 9.51
CA PHE A 90 -1.40 3.08 9.09
C PHE A 90 -1.17 4.01 10.29
N GLU A 91 -2.03 3.95 11.31
CA GLU A 91 -1.91 4.77 12.53
C GLU A 91 -0.59 4.50 13.27
N GLU A 92 -0.22 3.22 13.46
CA GLU A 92 1.07 2.85 14.06
C GLU A 92 2.24 3.33 13.20
N THR A 93 2.14 3.24 11.87
CA THR A 93 3.20 3.75 10.97
C THR A 93 3.38 5.25 11.09
N LEU A 94 2.30 6.03 11.17
CA LEU A 94 2.37 7.48 11.40
C LEU A 94 3.03 7.80 12.74
N LYS A 95 2.61 7.10 13.82
CA LYS A 95 3.20 7.27 15.15
C LYS A 95 4.71 7.01 15.15
N ARG A 96 5.15 5.89 14.57
CA ARG A 96 6.57 5.54 14.47
C ARG A 96 7.37 6.52 13.61
N THR A 97 6.75 7.03 12.55
CA THR A 97 7.40 8.01 11.67
C THR A 97 7.62 9.32 12.41
N LYS A 98 6.60 9.78 13.15
CA LYS A 98 6.69 10.96 14.03
C LYS A 98 7.75 10.79 15.13
N GLU A 99 7.78 9.63 15.80
CA GLU A 99 8.79 9.30 16.82
C GLU A 99 10.23 9.38 16.26
N LYS A 100 10.42 9.01 14.98
CA LYS A 100 11.75 8.94 14.36
C LYS A 100 12.20 10.26 13.71
N TYR A 101 11.29 10.99 13.08
CA TYR A 101 11.62 12.14 12.23
C TYR A 101 11.12 13.48 12.77
N GLY A 102 10.27 13.49 13.81
CA GLY A 102 9.66 14.70 14.38
C GLY A 102 8.29 15.02 13.79
N ASP A 103 7.75 16.18 14.15
CA ASP A 103 6.43 16.67 13.70
C ASP A 103 6.43 17.11 12.22
N GLU A 104 7.56 17.63 11.75
CA GLU A 104 7.76 17.99 10.35
C GLU A 104 8.30 16.77 9.60
N LEU A 105 7.39 16.04 8.96
CA LEU A 105 7.78 15.02 7.99
C LEU A 105 8.58 15.70 6.86
N PRO A 106 9.77 15.19 6.49
CA PRO A 106 10.54 15.71 5.36
C PRO A 106 9.82 15.53 4.01
#